data_AF-A0A011WNG9-F1
#
_entry.id   AF-A0A011WNG9-F1
#
_cell.length_a   1.000
_cell.length_b   1.000
_cell.length_c   1.000
_cell.angle_alpha   90.00
_cell.angle_beta   90.00
_cell.angle_gamma   90.00
#
_symmetry.space_group_name_H-M   'P 1'
#
loop_
_entity.id
_entity.type
_entity.pdbx_description
1 polymer ?
#
loop_
_entity_poly.entity_id
_entity_poly.type
_entity_poly.pdbx_seq_one_letter_code
_entity_poly.pdbx_strand_id
1 'polypeptide(L)'
;MSKKNSKSDFLDVEIPTKEQLGNFARLSRLTLENANKHNYYRKWCAFWRKYDKDDVMRWIAHPEANYRHLRDVSLLLYEISPQYKRLINYFSKMMLFSYTVTPFKLDRSKPIDKELLRESYYSVLNLLEKMKLRHELTRVFLTCFKEDIFYGYIYRTTDSFYIKKLHPDFCKISQIEDGCFLYAFDFMYFDTRKDELDYYGDEFKRRYELYKKNGNSSRWQILKPERQFCIKFNEDIPYPSIPFVGVFEGIFDIQDYKGLKKVKAENDNYKVLALEIPINTEGDYLISYDDIVDYYERLVAVLPENIGAFITPTKVEDFSFENTGTNDINNVNDATKTFWNDAGVSSVIFGLDKPTAASLSAAIKADESMVFALARQCERNINRLLKLWLKHCVFQIQILDITVFNQSEMFNMYLKAAQASCPTVTMSCAAMGMTPTQMIDLCYLETEVLDLPNKFKPLSTSYTMSGDDEGGAPTQEEKGEELSDSGEQTRESEAHVEYE
;
A
#
# COMPACT_ATOMS: atom_id res chain seq x y z
N MET A 1 -96.31 20.55 -38.39
CA MET A 1 -95.97 21.83 -37.72
C MET A 1 -94.66 21.62 -36.99
N SER A 2 -93.58 22.39 -37.07
CA SER A 2 -93.10 23.50 -37.89
C SER A 2 -91.56 23.52 -37.73
N LYS A 3 -90.83 23.98 -38.74
CA LYS A 3 -89.35 24.10 -38.80
C LYS A 3 -88.81 25.23 -37.90
N LYS A 4 -87.56 25.12 -37.39
CA LYS A 4 -86.36 25.90 -37.82
C LYS A 4 -85.15 25.85 -36.84
N ASN A 5 -83.97 25.88 -37.46
CA ASN A 5 -82.56 25.90 -37.01
C ASN A 5 -82.16 26.87 -35.88
N SER A 6 -81.09 26.50 -35.13
CA SER A 6 -79.81 27.25 -35.11
C SER A 6 -78.63 26.38 -34.64
N LYS A 7 -77.50 26.48 -35.35
CA LYS A 7 -76.15 26.05 -34.96
C LYS A 7 -75.52 27.09 -33.99
N SER A 8 -74.34 26.74 -33.44
CA SER A 8 -73.35 27.55 -32.68
C SER A 8 -73.47 27.34 -31.14
N ASP A 9 -72.45 27.03 -30.33
CA ASP A 9 -70.99 27.04 -30.48
C ASP A 9 -70.37 25.92 -29.61
N PHE A 10 -69.54 25.07 -30.20
CA PHE A 10 -68.59 24.24 -29.45
C PHE A 10 -67.33 25.07 -29.28
N LEU A 11 -66.88 25.24 -28.04
CA LEU A 11 -65.61 25.88 -27.68
C LEU A 11 -64.46 25.22 -28.46
N ASP A 12 -63.89 25.97 -29.40
CA ASP A 12 -62.63 25.66 -30.06
C ASP A 12 -61.52 25.63 -29.01
N VAL A 13 -61.07 24.43 -28.65
CA VAL A 13 -59.82 24.25 -27.92
C VAL A 13 -58.70 24.44 -28.95
N GLU A 14 -58.04 25.60 -28.92
CA GLU A 14 -56.87 25.88 -29.75
C GLU A 14 -55.78 24.83 -29.47
N ILE A 15 -55.46 24.05 -30.51
CA ILE A 15 -54.33 23.13 -30.52
C ILE A 15 -53.06 24.00 -30.51
N PRO A 16 -52.10 23.76 -29.59
CA PRO A 16 -50.89 24.57 -29.52
C PRO A 16 -50.16 24.58 -30.87
N THR A 17 -49.76 25.77 -31.32
CA THR A 17 -49.12 25.97 -32.62
C THR A 17 -47.80 25.19 -32.72
N LYS A 18 -47.46 24.72 -33.92
CA LYS A 18 -46.25 23.91 -34.20
C LYS A 18 -44.95 24.54 -33.67
N GLU A 19 -44.88 25.86 -33.57
CA GLU A 19 -43.72 26.58 -33.00
C GLU A 19 -43.59 26.41 -31.48
N GLN A 20 -44.70 26.40 -30.74
CA GLN A 20 -44.69 26.20 -29.28
C GLN A 20 -44.29 24.77 -28.91
N LEU A 21 -44.79 23.78 -29.66
CA LEU A 21 -44.33 22.39 -29.58
C LEU A 21 -42.85 22.24 -29.99
N GLY A 22 -42.39 23.00 -30.99
CA GLY A 22 -40.99 23.01 -31.44
C GLY A 22 -40.02 23.61 -30.42
N ASN A 23 -40.44 24.65 -29.69
CA ASN A 23 -39.64 25.29 -28.65
C ASN A 23 -39.56 24.44 -27.37
N PHE A 24 -40.67 23.81 -26.95
CA PHE A 24 -40.67 22.84 -25.86
C PHE A 24 -39.84 21.59 -26.20
N ALA A 25 -39.92 21.11 -27.45
CA ALA A 25 -39.07 20.03 -27.95
C ALA A 25 -37.59 20.43 -27.99
N ARG A 26 -37.23 21.68 -28.31
CA ARG A 26 -35.83 22.17 -28.25
C ARG A 26 -35.30 22.30 -26.82
N LEU A 27 -36.11 22.80 -25.89
CA LEU A 27 -35.75 22.91 -24.46
C LEU A 27 -35.60 21.53 -23.80
N SER A 28 -36.49 20.58 -24.12
CA SER A 28 -36.34 19.18 -23.69
C SER A 28 -35.15 18.49 -24.34
N ARG A 29 -34.80 18.83 -25.59
CA ARG A 29 -33.56 18.36 -26.25
C ARG A 29 -32.30 18.90 -25.58
N LEU A 30 -32.28 20.16 -25.15
CA LEU A 30 -31.16 20.78 -24.42
C LEU A 30 -30.95 20.16 -23.02
N THR A 31 -32.03 19.78 -22.34
CA THR A 31 -31.95 19.03 -21.07
C THR A 31 -31.51 17.58 -21.27
N LEU A 32 -31.97 16.91 -22.33
CA LEU A 32 -31.52 15.55 -22.70
C LEU A 32 -30.07 15.49 -23.23
N GLU A 33 -29.61 16.51 -23.97
CA GLU A 33 -28.20 16.61 -24.38
C GLU A 33 -27.26 16.75 -23.17
N ASN A 34 -27.73 17.38 -22.09
CA ASN A 34 -26.99 17.46 -20.83
C ASN A 34 -27.05 16.16 -20.01
N ALA A 35 -28.10 15.34 -20.11
CA ALA A 35 -28.13 14.01 -19.50
C ALA A 35 -27.17 13.00 -20.17
N ASN A 36 -26.86 13.20 -21.46
CA ASN A 36 -25.83 12.42 -22.18
C ASN A 36 -24.37 12.79 -21.81
N LYS A 37 -24.17 13.68 -20.82
CA LYS A 37 -22.84 14.00 -20.23
C LYS A 37 -22.19 12.82 -19.48
N HIS A 38 -22.79 11.63 -19.44
CA HIS A 38 -22.10 10.41 -19.00
C HIS A 38 -20.76 10.20 -19.74
N ASN A 39 -20.65 10.66 -20.99
CA ASN A 39 -19.41 10.65 -21.77
C ASN A 39 -18.38 11.73 -21.37
N TYR A 40 -18.78 12.78 -20.63
CA TYR A 40 -17.87 13.84 -20.21
C TYR A 40 -17.00 13.37 -19.04
N TYR A 41 -17.52 12.58 -18.09
CA TYR A 41 -16.75 12.11 -16.93
C TYR A 41 -15.72 11.03 -17.28
N ARG A 42 -16.02 10.14 -18.25
CA ARG A 42 -15.01 9.23 -18.84
C ARG A 42 -13.77 9.97 -19.37
N LYS A 43 -13.87 11.27 -19.72
CA LYS A 43 -12.72 12.07 -20.19
C LYS A 43 -11.82 12.64 -19.07
N TRP A 44 -12.24 12.65 -17.81
CA TRP A 44 -11.53 13.39 -16.75
C TRP A 44 -10.39 12.63 -16.05
N CYS A 45 -10.34 11.29 -16.07
CA CYS A 45 -9.13 10.58 -15.62
C CYS A 45 -8.34 10.05 -16.81
N ALA A 46 -7.02 10.31 -16.81
CA ALA A 46 -6.09 9.75 -17.79
C ALA A 46 -6.15 8.21 -17.86
N PHE A 47 -6.53 7.55 -16.76
CA PHE A 47 -6.78 6.12 -16.68
C PHE A 47 -7.91 5.65 -17.60
N TRP A 48 -9.08 6.32 -17.55
CA TRP A 48 -10.25 6.04 -18.39
C TRP A 48 -10.02 6.28 -19.89
N ARG A 49 -8.97 7.05 -20.25
CA ARG A 49 -8.59 7.25 -21.66
C ARG A 49 -7.79 6.09 -22.25
N LYS A 50 -7.13 5.28 -21.41
CA LYS A 50 -6.18 4.25 -21.85
C LYS A 50 -6.74 2.82 -21.71
N TYR A 51 -7.52 2.54 -20.67
CA TYR A 51 -8.08 1.21 -20.41
C TYR A 51 -9.56 1.32 -20.03
N ASP A 52 -10.43 0.54 -20.69
CA ASP A 52 -11.84 0.42 -20.33
C ASP A 52 -12.03 -0.67 -19.27
N LYS A 53 -13.06 -0.54 -18.43
CA LYS A 53 -13.34 -1.47 -17.32
C LYS A 53 -13.54 -2.89 -17.84
N ASP A 54 -14.31 -3.04 -18.93
CA ASP A 54 -14.62 -4.34 -19.53
C ASP A 54 -13.37 -5.08 -20.04
N ASP A 55 -12.40 -4.36 -20.58
CA ASP A 55 -11.14 -4.96 -21.05
C ASP A 55 -10.29 -5.44 -19.88
N VAL A 56 -10.24 -4.69 -18.79
CA VAL A 56 -9.55 -5.12 -17.57
C VAL A 56 -10.22 -6.36 -16.98
N MET A 57 -11.56 -6.43 -16.94
CA MET A 57 -12.25 -7.64 -16.48
C MET A 57 -11.96 -8.87 -17.35
N ARG A 58 -11.92 -8.69 -18.68
CA ARG A 58 -11.53 -9.77 -19.60
C ARG A 58 -10.10 -10.25 -19.33
N TRP A 59 -9.17 -9.36 -19.02
CA TRP A 59 -7.81 -9.74 -18.68
C TRP A 59 -7.72 -10.45 -17.33
N ILE A 60 -8.49 -10.03 -16.34
CA ILE A 60 -8.57 -10.68 -15.01
C ILE A 60 -9.15 -12.09 -15.14
N ALA A 61 -10.12 -12.32 -16.03
CA ALA A 61 -10.69 -13.65 -16.27
C ALA A 61 -9.67 -14.66 -16.84
N HIS A 62 -8.66 -14.18 -17.58
CA HIS A 62 -7.60 -14.99 -18.17
C HIS A 62 -6.20 -14.39 -17.88
N PRO A 63 -5.72 -14.47 -16.64
CA PRO A 63 -4.51 -13.75 -16.21
C PRO A 63 -3.23 -14.32 -16.83
N GLU A 64 -3.18 -15.63 -17.10
CA GLU A 64 -2.02 -16.29 -17.71
C GLU A 64 -1.70 -15.76 -19.12
N ALA A 65 -2.73 -15.50 -19.94
CA ALA A 65 -2.54 -14.97 -21.28
C ALA A 65 -2.27 -13.45 -21.27
N ASN A 66 -2.79 -12.75 -20.26
CA ASN A 66 -2.86 -11.29 -20.23
C ASN A 66 -1.96 -10.63 -19.17
N TYR A 67 -1.03 -11.36 -18.55
CA TYR A 67 -0.17 -10.84 -17.47
C TYR A 67 0.58 -9.56 -17.85
N ARG A 68 0.96 -9.38 -19.13
CA ARG A 68 1.62 -8.16 -19.62
C ARG A 68 0.70 -6.94 -19.50
N HIS A 69 -0.55 -7.09 -19.96
CA HIS A 69 -1.55 -6.03 -19.88
C HIS A 69 -1.91 -5.71 -18.43
N LEU A 70 -2.11 -6.73 -17.60
CA LEU A 70 -2.38 -6.55 -16.17
C LEU A 70 -1.22 -5.83 -15.45
N ARG A 71 0.02 -6.11 -15.83
CA ARG A 71 1.21 -5.43 -15.26
C ARG A 71 1.24 -3.96 -15.66
N ASP A 72 0.94 -3.64 -16.91
CA ASP A 72 0.89 -2.25 -17.38
C ASP A 72 -0.25 -1.47 -16.69
N VAL A 73 -1.39 -2.12 -16.45
CA VAL A 73 -2.49 -1.57 -15.65
C VAL A 73 -2.04 -1.30 -14.21
N SER A 74 -1.37 -2.26 -13.57
CA SER A 74 -0.81 -2.11 -12.22
C SER A 74 0.14 -0.91 -12.11
N LEU A 75 1.07 -0.78 -13.06
CA LEU A 75 2.03 0.32 -13.11
C LEU A 75 1.31 1.67 -13.24
N LEU A 76 0.31 1.76 -14.11
CA LEU A 76 -0.48 2.96 -14.29
C LEU A 76 -1.33 3.29 -13.05
N LEU A 77 -1.96 2.28 -12.44
CA LEU A 77 -2.74 2.44 -11.21
C LEU A 77 -1.88 2.92 -10.05
N TYR A 78 -0.62 2.47 -9.96
CA TYR A 78 0.32 2.94 -8.94
C TYR A 78 0.64 4.44 -9.08
N GLU A 79 0.60 4.99 -10.29
CA GLU A 79 0.82 6.41 -10.54
C GLU A 79 -0.43 7.25 -10.32
N ILE A 80 -1.60 6.76 -10.74
CA ILE A 80 -2.84 7.54 -10.79
C ILE A 80 -3.70 7.37 -9.54
N SER A 81 -3.76 6.17 -8.94
CA SER A 81 -4.66 5.85 -7.81
C SER A 81 -3.94 5.98 -6.47
N PRO A 82 -4.30 6.96 -5.61
CA PRO A 82 -3.70 7.10 -4.29
C PRO A 82 -3.95 5.89 -3.38
N GLN A 83 -5.12 5.25 -3.48
CA GLN A 83 -5.46 4.08 -2.66
C GLN A 83 -4.57 2.89 -3.02
N TYR A 84 -4.42 2.59 -4.31
CA TYR A 84 -3.54 1.52 -4.77
C TYR A 84 -2.07 1.82 -4.45
N LYS A 85 -1.61 3.05 -4.68
CA LYS A 85 -0.27 3.49 -4.29
C LYS A 85 0.00 3.30 -2.80
N ARG A 86 -0.99 3.60 -1.95
CA ARG A 86 -0.89 3.44 -0.49
C ARG A 86 -0.87 1.96 -0.08
N LEU A 87 -1.70 1.12 -0.70
CA LEU A 87 -1.69 -0.34 -0.51
C LEU A 87 -0.32 -0.94 -0.81
N ILE A 88 0.23 -0.64 -1.99
CA ILE A 88 1.54 -1.15 -2.41
C ILE A 88 2.66 -0.63 -1.51
N ASN A 89 2.62 0.65 -1.12
CA ASN A 89 3.61 1.24 -0.22
C ASN A 89 3.52 0.67 1.20
N TYR A 90 2.33 0.30 1.67
CA TYR A 90 2.11 -0.31 2.98
C TYR A 90 2.90 -1.62 3.09
N PHE A 91 2.69 -2.56 2.16
CA PHE A 91 3.40 -3.85 2.19
C PHE A 91 4.89 -3.72 1.83
N SER A 92 5.24 -2.93 0.81
CA SER A 92 6.64 -2.84 0.34
C SER A 92 7.60 -2.15 1.32
N LYS A 93 7.09 -1.26 2.19
CA LYS A 93 7.91 -0.47 3.13
C LYS A 93 7.76 -0.91 4.59
N MET A 94 6.95 -1.93 4.85
CA MET A 94 6.74 -2.48 6.19
C MET A 94 8.01 -3.10 6.78
N MET A 95 8.80 -3.80 5.95
CA MET A 95 10.02 -4.48 6.41
C MET A 95 11.17 -3.52 6.67
N LEU A 96 11.86 -3.73 7.79
CA LEU A 96 13.09 -3.01 8.12
C LEU A 96 14.34 -3.67 7.53
N PHE A 97 14.23 -4.96 7.12
CA PHE A 97 15.34 -5.79 6.66
C PHE A 97 16.52 -5.85 7.64
N SER A 98 16.23 -5.78 8.94
CA SER A 98 17.21 -6.05 9.99
C SER A 98 17.72 -7.48 9.85
N TYR A 99 19.03 -7.66 9.94
CA TYR A 99 19.66 -8.95 9.73
C TYR A 99 20.75 -9.23 10.76
N THR A 100 21.03 -10.51 10.96
CA THR A 100 22.19 -11.00 11.70
C THR A 100 22.99 -11.95 10.81
N VAL A 101 24.25 -12.18 11.20
CA VAL A 101 25.13 -13.14 10.53
C VAL A 101 25.40 -14.27 11.51
N THR A 102 25.10 -15.50 11.08
CA THR A 102 25.26 -16.71 11.90
C THR A 102 26.21 -17.70 11.22
N PRO A 103 27.01 -18.46 11.99
CA PRO A 103 27.82 -19.53 11.42
C PRO A 103 26.94 -20.63 10.80
N PHE A 104 27.36 -21.14 9.65
CA PHE A 104 26.70 -22.20 8.91
C PHE A 104 27.68 -23.36 8.66
N LYS A 105 27.25 -24.59 8.97
CA LYS A 105 28.04 -25.83 8.80
C LYS A 105 29.44 -25.79 9.47
N LEU A 106 29.52 -25.19 10.66
CA LEU A 106 30.76 -25.14 11.43
C LEU A 106 31.05 -26.52 12.04
N ASP A 107 32.04 -27.23 11.51
CA ASP A 107 32.46 -28.53 12.01
C ASP A 107 33.31 -28.36 13.29
N ARG A 108 32.69 -28.63 14.44
CA ARG A 108 33.34 -28.54 15.75
C ARG A 108 34.20 -29.76 16.10
N SER A 109 34.21 -30.80 15.25
CA SER A 109 35.05 -31.98 15.46
C SER A 109 36.54 -31.72 15.14
N LYS A 110 36.83 -30.65 14.39
CA LYS A 110 38.19 -30.21 14.02
C LYS A 110 38.57 -28.95 14.79
N PRO A 111 39.88 -28.72 15.02
CA PRO A 111 40.34 -27.45 15.58
C PRO A 111 39.94 -26.32 14.63
N ILE A 112 39.18 -25.36 15.16
CA ILE A 112 38.74 -24.18 14.44
C ILE A 112 39.79 -23.10 14.65
N ASP A 113 40.37 -22.61 13.57
CA ASP A 113 41.21 -21.42 13.59
C ASP A 113 40.34 -20.19 13.89
N LYS A 114 40.52 -19.64 15.09
CA LYS A 114 39.74 -18.50 15.58
C LYS A 114 40.06 -17.21 14.82
N GLU A 115 41.30 -17.03 14.37
CA GLU A 115 41.71 -15.82 13.65
C GLU A 115 41.11 -15.83 12.26
N LEU A 116 41.23 -16.95 11.55
CA LEU A 116 40.66 -17.11 10.21
C LEU A 116 39.12 -17.03 10.23
N LEU A 117 38.47 -17.58 11.27
CA LEU A 117 37.02 -17.45 11.44
C LEU A 117 36.61 -15.98 11.64
N ARG A 118 37.38 -15.23 12.44
CA ARG A 118 37.14 -13.80 12.70
C ARG A 118 37.33 -12.97 11.43
N GLU A 119 38.40 -13.20 10.67
CA GLU A 119 38.65 -12.51 9.39
C GLU A 119 37.55 -12.80 8.37
N SER A 120 37.12 -14.06 8.26
CA SER A 120 36.01 -14.46 7.40
C SER A 120 34.71 -13.77 7.82
N TYR A 121 34.43 -13.69 9.12
CA TYR A 121 33.26 -12.97 9.65
C TYR A 121 33.28 -11.49 9.25
N TYR A 122 34.38 -10.78 9.47
CA TYR A 122 34.50 -9.38 9.06
C TYR A 122 34.42 -9.19 7.54
N SER A 123 34.93 -10.13 6.75
CA SER A 123 34.81 -10.07 5.28
C SER A 123 33.35 -10.12 4.83
N VAL A 124 32.52 -10.95 5.47
CA VAL A 124 31.08 -11.05 5.21
C VAL A 124 30.37 -9.78 5.67
N LEU A 125 30.68 -9.28 6.86
CA LEU A 125 30.09 -8.04 7.39
C LEU A 125 30.37 -6.84 6.48
N ASN A 126 31.62 -6.65 6.06
CA ASN A 126 32.02 -5.58 5.15
C ASN A 126 31.32 -5.69 3.79
N LEU A 127 31.09 -6.91 3.30
CA LEU A 127 30.35 -7.13 2.06
C LEU A 127 28.87 -6.78 2.21
N LEU A 128 28.23 -7.20 3.31
CA LEU A 128 26.81 -6.93 3.58
C LEU A 128 26.55 -5.43 3.82
N GLU A 129 27.45 -4.75 4.52
CA GLU A 129 27.37 -3.29 4.74
C GLU A 129 27.39 -2.53 3.41
N LYS A 130 28.24 -2.95 2.46
CA LYS A 130 28.28 -2.38 1.10
C LYS A 130 26.98 -2.56 0.33
N MET A 131 26.25 -3.65 0.56
CA MET A 131 25.01 -3.94 -0.15
C MET A 131 23.87 -2.98 0.20
N LYS A 132 23.94 -2.29 1.36
CA LYS A 132 22.88 -1.40 1.86
C LYS A 132 21.50 -2.04 1.71
N LEU A 133 21.37 -3.27 2.23
CA LEU A 133 20.23 -4.17 1.98
C LEU A 133 18.87 -3.51 2.21
N ARG A 134 18.73 -2.69 3.25
CA ARG A 134 17.49 -1.96 3.51
C ARG A 134 17.04 -1.11 2.32
N HIS A 135 17.95 -0.38 1.67
CA HIS A 135 17.61 0.46 0.52
C HIS A 135 17.26 -0.38 -0.72
N GLU A 136 18.13 -1.32 -1.07
CA GLU A 136 17.97 -2.13 -2.28
C GLU A 136 16.75 -3.07 -2.19
N LEU A 137 16.55 -3.75 -1.06
CA LEU A 137 15.45 -4.70 -0.89
C LEU A 137 14.08 -4.02 -0.80
N THR A 138 13.97 -2.81 -0.21
CA THR A 138 12.71 -2.04 -0.27
C THR A 138 12.33 -1.71 -1.72
N ARG A 139 13.31 -1.41 -2.59
CA ARG A 139 13.04 -1.16 -4.01
C ARG A 139 12.66 -2.43 -4.76
N VAL A 140 13.26 -3.56 -4.41
CA VAL A 140 12.87 -4.88 -4.93
C VAL A 140 11.43 -5.18 -4.54
N PHE A 141 11.09 -5.08 -3.26
CA PHE A 141 9.73 -5.33 -2.75
C PHE A 141 8.70 -4.45 -3.44
N LEU A 142 8.99 -3.15 -3.58
CA LEU A 142 8.11 -2.23 -4.30
C LEU A 142 7.84 -2.70 -5.73
N THR A 143 8.83 -3.31 -6.39
CA THR A 143 8.65 -3.85 -7.75
C THR A 143 7.87 -5.15 -7.73
N CYS A 144 8.18 -6.09 -6.81
CA CYS A 144 7.46 -7.35 -6.69
C CYS A 144 5.96 -7.14 -6.43
N PHE A 145 5.58 -6.19 -5.57
CA PHE A 145 4.18 -5.89 -5.32
C PHE A 145 3.45 -5.27 -6.53
N LYS A 146 4.17 -4.60 -7.44
CA LYS A 146 3.58 -4.03 -8.67
C LYS A 146 3.54 -5.02 -9.83
N GLU A 147 4.53 -5.90 -9.93
CA GLU A 147 4.81 -6.66 -11.16
C GLU A 147 4.91 -8.18 -10.94
N ASP A 148 4.67 -8.66 -9.71
CA ASP A 148 4.91 -10.02 -9.20
C ASP A 148 6.38 -10.42 -9.15
N ILE A 149 7.12 -10.15 -10.21
CA ILE A 149 8.49 -10.61 -10.39
C ILE A 149 9.48 -9.45 -10.51
N PHE A 150 10.61 -9.60 -9.83
CA PHE A 150 11.75 -8.71 -9.95
C PHE A 150 12.92 -9.46 -10.58
N TYR A 151 13.32 -9.02 -11.77
CA TYR A 151 14.55 -9.46 -12.42
C TYR A 151 15.63 -8.40 -12.20
N GLY A 152 16.64 -8.72 -11.41
CA GLY A 152 17.72 -7.81 -11.04
C GLY A 152 19.08 -8.31 -11.53
N TYR A 153 19.88 -7.39 -12.06
CA TYR A 153 21.28 -7.63 -12.38
C TYR A 153 22.17 -6.78 -11.47
N ILE A 154 23.12 -7.44 -10.81
CA ILE A 154 23.98 -6.86 -9.78
C ILE A 154 25.20 -6.19 -10.43
N TYR A 155 25.37 -4.91 -10.13
CA TYR A 155 26.62 -4.18 -10.32
C TYR A 155 27.33 -4.05 -8.98
N ARG A 156 28.58 -4.51 -8.95
CA ARG A 156 29.44 -4.45 -7.75
C ARG A 156 30.80 -3.88 -8.14
N THR A 157 31.25 -2.89 -7.40
CA THR A 157 32.63 -2.37 -7.42
C THR A 157 33.30 -2.68 -6.09
N THR A 158 34.47 -2.08 -5.83
CA THR A 158 35.13 -2.17 -4.52
C THR A 158 34.26 -1.59 -3.41
N ASP A 159 33.53 -0.51 -3.68
CA ASP A 159 32.86 0.31 -2.66
C ASP A 159 31.36 0.50 -2.89
N SER A 160 30.85 0.15 -4.06
CA SER A 160 29.44 0.31 -4.41
C SER A 160 28.77 -1.01 -4.82
N PHE A 161 27.49 -1.09 -4.46
CA PHE A 161 26.61 -2.20 -4.81
C PHE A 161 25.27 -1.61 -5.27
N TYR A 162 24.74 -2.13 -6.37
CA TYR A 162 23.45 -1.72 -6.90
C TYR A 162 22.80 -2.86 -7.69
N ILE A 163 21.49 -3.06 -7.49
CA ILE A 163 20.70 -4.01 -8.25
C ILE A 163 19.90 -3.26 -9.32
N LYS A 164 20.33 -3.40 -10.58
CA LYS A 164 19.61 -2.83 -11.71
C LYS A 164 18.44 -3.72 -12.07
N LYS A 165 17.23 -3.17 -12.03
CA LYS A 165 16.04 -3.84 -12.54
C LYS A 165 16.14 -4.02 -14.06
N LEU A 166 15.87 -5.23 -14.54
CA LEU A 166 15.72 -5.56 -15.95
C LEU A 166 14.25 -5.51 -16.37
N HIS A 167 14.00 -5.28 -17.65
CA HIS A 167 12.64 -5.23 -18.16
C HIS A 167 12.02 -6.64 -18.16
N PRO A 168 10.89 -6.85 -17.45
CA PRO A 168 10.34 -8.19 -17.25
C PRO A 168 9.90 -8.89 -18.55
N ASP A 169 9.45 -8.16 -19.59
CA ASP A 169 9.10 -8.78 -20.88
C ASP A 169 10.27 -9.41 -21.64
N PHE A 170 11.49 -8.99 -21.32
CA PHE A 170 12.71 -9.50 -21.93
C PHE A 170 13.45 -10.44 -20.99
N CYS A 171 12.77 -10.91 -19.94
CA CYS A 171 13.31 -11.86 -18.98
C CYS A 171 12.38 -13.08 -18.89
N LYS A 172 12.97 -14.26 -18.75
CA LYS A 172 12.23 -15.48 -18.43
C LYS A 172 12.98 -16.29 -17.40
N ILE A 173 12.27 -16.86 -16.42
CA ILE A 173 12.85 -17.84 -15.51
C ILE A 173 13.34 -19.02 -16.35
N SER A 174 14.59 -19.41 -16.16
CA SER A 174 15.24 -20.47 -16.91
C SER A 174 15.55 -21.68 -16.03
N GLN A 175 16.01 -21.45 -14.80
CA GLN A 175 16.50 -22.50 -13.90
C GLN A 175 16.25 -22.09 -12.44
N ILE A 176 16.30 -23.05 -11.53
CA ILE A 176 16.25 -22.83 -10.09
C ILE A 176 17.53 -23.41 -9.49
N GLU A 177 18.29 -22.59 -8.76
CA GLU A 177 19.55 -22.98 -8.10
C GLU A 177 19.46 -22.57 -6.62
N ASP A 178 19.73 -23.49 -5.70
CA ASP A 178 19.60 -23.26 -4.24
C ASP A 178 18.22 -22.67 -3.85
N GLY A 179 17.16 -23.07 -4.55
CA GLY A 179 15.80 -22.53 -4.35
C GLY A 179 15.64 -21.06 -4.76
N CYS A 180 16.57 -20.51 -5.54
CA CYS A 180 16.53 -19.16 -6.11
C CYS A 180 16.28 -19.23 -7.62
N PHE A 181 15.46 -18.33 -8.15
CA PHE A 181 15.22 -18.27 -9.59
C PHE A 181 16.41 -17.66 -10.33
N LEU A 182 16.86 -18.35 -11.38
CA LEU A 182 17.76 -17.81 -12.39
C LEU A 182 16.98 -17.57 -13.68
N TYR A 183 17.38 -16.55 -14.42
CA TYR A 183 16.68 -16.10 -15.60
C TYR A 183 17.59 -15.98 -16.82
N ALA A 184 16.97 -16.06 -17.99
CA ALA A 184 17.57 -15.73 -19.27
C ALA A 184 17.05 -14.37 -19.74
N PHE A 185 17.94 -13.59 -20.36
CA PHE A 185 17.62 -12.29 -20.93
C PHE A 185 17.51 -12.38 -22.46
N ASP A 186 16.53 -11.66 -23.02
CA ASP A 186 16.31 -11.53 -24.45
C ASP A 186 17.12 -10.37 -25.03
N PHE A 187 18.19 -10.69 -25.76
CA PHE A 187 19.09 -9.71 -26.36
C PHE A 187 18.51 -8.96 -27.56
N MET A 188 17.32 -9.35 -28.05
CA MET A 188 16.54 -8.53 -28.99
C MET A 188 16.18 -7.16 -28.38
N TYR A 189 16.17 -7.03 -27.05
CA TYR A 189 16.00 -5.77 -26.33
C TYR A 189 16.87 -4.63 -26.88
N PHE A 190 18.12 -4.92 -27.24
CA PHE A 190 19.09 -3.91 -27.68
C PHE A 190 18.98 -3.57 -29.16
N ASP A 191 18.10 -4.22 -29.92
CA ASP A 191 17.93 -3.89 -31.34
C ASP A 191 17.33 -2.51 -31.55
N THR A 192 16.44 -2.10 -30.65
CA THR A 192 15.85 -0.76 -30.62
C THR A 192 16.56 0.18 -29.64
N ARG A 193 17.47 -0.33 -28.80
CA ARG A 193 18.11 0.38 -27.67
C ARG A 193 19.62 0.20 -27.65
N LYS A 194 20.27 0.38 -28.80
CA LYS A 194 21.72 0.16 -28.92
C LYS A 194 22.52 1.09 -28.00
N ASP A 195 22.08 2.34 -27.85
CA ASP A 195 22.74 3.34 -27.01
C ASP A 195 22.71 2.95 -25.52
N GLU A 196 21.73 2.14 -25.09
CA GLU A 196 21.65 1.67 -23.71
C GLU A 196 22.71 0.60 -23.39
N LEU A 197 23.20 -0.13 -24.39
CA LEU A 197 24.06 -1.31 -24.22
C LEU A 197 25.35 -1.00 -23.45
N ASP A 198 25.91 0.19 -23.65
CA ASP A 198 27.13 0.63 -22.97
C ASP A 198 26.94 0.72 -21.45
N TYR A 199 25.76 1.10 -20.99
CA TYR A 199 25.43 1.19 -19.56
C TYR A 199 25.20 -0.17 -18.89
N TYR A 200 25.10 -1.26 -19.66
CA TYR A 200 24.94 -2.61 -19.12
C TYR A 200 26.27 -3.36 -18.93
N GLY A 201 27.36 -2.85 -19.54
CA GLY A 201 28.70 -3.37 -19.40
C GLY A 201 29.04 -4.56 -20.30
N ASP A 202 30.28 -5.06 -20.17
CA ASP A 202 30.90 -5.96 -21.15
C ASP A 202 30.19 -7.30 -21.33
N GLU A 203 29.57 -7.83 -20.28
CA GLU A 203 28.84 -9.09 -20.38
C GLU A 203 27.69 -8.96 -21.38
N PHE A 204 26.92 -7.88 -21.31
CA PHE A 204 25.81 -7.65 -22.21
C PHE A 204 26.31 -7.36 -23.64
N LYS A 205 27.42 -6.64 -23.82
CA LYS A 205 28.04 -6.40 -25.14
C LYS A 205 28.40 -7.72 -25.83
N ARG A 206 29.16 -8.58 -25.16
CA ARG A 206 29.60 -9.88 -25.70
C ARG A 206 28.41 -10.78 -26.06
N ARG A 207 27.39 -10.80 -25.20
CA ARG A 207 26.17 -11.60 -25.42
C ARG A 207 25.33 -11.04 -26.57
N TYR A 208 25.25 -9.71 -26.71
CA TYR A 208 24.58 -9.06 -27.84
C TYR A 208 25.29 -9.35 -29.17
N GLU A 209 26.62 -9.32 -29.20
CA GLU A 209 27.39 -9.74 -30.39
C GLU A 209 27.14 -11.20 -30.77
N LEU A 210 27.03 -12.09 -29.77
CA LEU A 210 26.68 -13.50 -30.01
C LEU A 210 25.29 -13.62 -30.63
N TYR A 211 24.32 -12.87 -30.13
CA TYR A 211 22.98 -12.77 -30.72
C TYR A 211 23.03 -12.28 -32.17
N LYS A 212 23.84 -11.25 -32.47
CA LYS A 212 23.99 -10.75 -33.84
C LYS A 212 24.65 -11.73 -34.80
N LYS A 213 25.54 -12.59 -34.32
CA LYS A 213 26.19 -13.64 -35.13
C LYS A 213 25.26 -14.83 -35.42
N ASN A 214 24.51 -15.27 -34.40
CA ASN A 214 23.76 -16.53 -34.45
C ASN A 214 22.24 -16.37 -34.62
N GLY A 215 21.74 -15.13 -34.62
CA GLY A 215 20.32 -14.80 -34.75
C GLY A 215 19.48 -15.38 -33.61
N ASN A 216 18.30 -15.90 -33.96
CA ASN A 216 17.30 -16.37 -33.01
C ASN A 216 17.77 -17.48 -32.06
N SER A 217 18.76 -18.29 -32.45
CA SER A 217 19.30 -19.36 -31.61
C SER A 217 20.01 -18.83 -30.35
N SER A 218 20.53 -17.60 -30.40
CA SER A 218 21.21 -16.93 -29.29
C SER A 218 20.40 -15.73 -28.78
N ARG A 219 19.08 -15.70 -29.02
CA ARG A 219 18.21 -14.61 -28.56
C ARG A 219 18.10 -14.58 -27.03
N TRP A 220 17.77 -15.71 -26.44
CA TRP A 220 17.65 -15.89 -25.00
C TRP A 220 18.95 -16.46 -24.45
N GLN A 221 19.63 -15.73 -23.57
CA GLN A 221 20.89 -16.18 -22.99
C GLN A 221 20.89 -16.01 -21.47
N ILE A 222 21.47 -16.99 -20.77
CA ILE A 222 21.64 -16.98 -19.31
C ILE A 222 22.82 -16.06 -18.96
N LEU A 223 22.59 -15.15 -18.01
CA LEU A 223 23.62 -14.26 -17.46
C LEU A 223 24.42 -14.98 -16.35
N LYS A 224 25.57 -14.45 -15.94
CA LYS A 224 26.37 -15.03 -14.86
C LYS A 224 25.56 -15.20 -13.56
N PRO A 225 25.47 -16.40 -12.97
CA PRO A 225 24.69 -16.64 -11.74
C PRO A 225 25.08 -15.73 -10.57
N GLU A 226 26.37 -15.36 -10.48
CA GLU A 226 26.94 -14.46 -9.46
C GLU A 226 26.42 -13.01 -9.55
N ARG A 227 25.76 -12.65 -10.65
CA ARG A 227 25.20 -11.31 -10.90
C ARG A 227 23.68 -11.30 -11.03
N GLN A 228 23.03 -12.46 -10.94
CA GLN A 228 21.59 -12.55 -11.03
C GLN A 228 20.96 -12.43 -9.64
N PHE A 229 19.90 -11.64 -9.53
CA PHE A 229 19.06 -11.53 -8.35
C PHE A 229 17.60 -11.56 -8.81
N CYS A 230 16.86 -12.61 -8.45
CA CYS A 230 15.47 -12.76 -8.88
C CYS A 230 14.59 -13.12 -7.71
N ILE A 231 13.46 -12.42 -7.60
CA ILE A 231 12.45 -12.65 -6.59
C ILE A 231 11.09 -12.69 -7.28
N LYS A 232 10.26 -13.64 -6.87
CA LYS A 232 8.90 -13.79 -7.39
C LYS A 232 7.93 -13.85 -6.23
N PHE A 233 6.93 -12.97 -6.24
CA PHE A 233 5.96 -12.89 -5.17
C PHE A 233 5.17 -14.20 -5.02
N ASN A 234 4.55 -14.68 -6.11
CA ASN A 234 3.88 -15.98 -6.13
C ASN A 234 4.81 -17.09 -6.66
N GLU A 235 5.50 -17.81 -5.78
CA GLU A 235 6.40 -18.92 -6.16
C GLU A 235 5.65 -20.11 -6.79
N ASP A 236 4.41 -20.35 -6.39
CA ASP A 236 3.61 -21.53 -6.79
C ASP A 236 3.07 -21.45 -8.22
N ILE A 237 2.93 -20.23 -8.74
CA ILE A 237 2.37 -19.98 -10.08
C ILE A 237 3.53 -19.95 -11.06
N PRO A 238 3.46 -20.56 -12.26
CA PRO A 238 4.57 -20.53 -13.21
C PRO A 238 4.72 -19.21 -13.96
N TYR A 239 3.61 -18.52 -14.28
CA TYR A 239 3.60 -17.22 -14.95
C TYR A 239 3.60 -16.05 -13.93
N PRO A 240 3.96 -14.81 -14.33
CA PRO A 240 3.86 -13.66 -13.45
C PRO A 240 2.40 -13.34 -13.11
N SER A 241 2.04 -13.40 -11.82
CA SER A 241 0.68 -13.13 -11.35
C SER A 241 0.68 -11.91 -10.45
N ILE A 242 0.28 -10.75 -10.97
CA ILE A 242 0.37 -9.47 -10.24
C ILE A 242 -0.39 -9.55 -8.91
N PRO A 243 0.24 -9.13 -7.79
CA PRO A 243 -0.44 -9.08 -6.50
C PRO A 243 -1.62 -8.11 -6.52
N PHE A 244 -2.67 -8.44 -5.79
CA PHE A 244 -3.86 -7.60 -5.63
C PHE A 244 -4.62 -7.28 -6.93
N VAL A 245 -4.51 -8.09 -7.99
CA VAL A 245 -5.27 -7.85 -9.24
C VAL A 245 -6.78 -7.74 -9.02
N GLY A 246 -7.33 -8.45 -8.03
CA GLY A 246 -8.76 -8.38 -7.68
C GLY A 246 -9.23 -6.98 -7.26
N VAL A 247 -8.35 -6.12 -6.76
CA VAL A 247 -8.72 -4.76 -6.30
C VAL A 247 -8.87 -3.77 -7.46
N PHE A 248 -8.48 -4.16 -8.68
CA PHE A 248 -8.57 -3.26 -9.84
C PHE A 248 -10.02 -2.86 -10.10
N GLU A 249 -10.96 -3.80 -9.95
CA GLU A 249 -12.40 -3.54 -10.04
C GLU A 249 -12.85 -2.45 -9.06
N GLY A 250 -12.51 -2.60 -7.77
CA GLY A 250 -12.89 -1.65 -6.74
C GLY A 250 -12.35 -0.24 -6.99
N ILE A 251 -11.21 -0.08 -7.68
CA ILE A 251 -10.71 1.24 -8.08
C ILE A 251 -11.61 1.89 -9.13
N PHE A 252 -12.09 1.11 -10.11
CA PHE A 252 -13.04 1.62 -11.10
C PHE A 252 -14.32 2.07 -10.41
N ASP A 253 -14.87 1.25 -9.52
CA ASP A 253 -16.12 1.56 -8.80
C ASP A 253 -15.99 2.83 -7.96
N ILE A 254 -14.88 3.01 -7.23
CA ILE A 254 -14.63 4.24 -6.46
C ILE A 254 -14.65 5.47 -7.36
N GLN A 255 -14.07 5.39 -8.56
CA GLN A 255 -14.04 6.51 -9.49
C GLN A 255 -15.41 6.78 -10.11
N ASP A 256 -16.17 5.74 -10.43
CA ASP A 256 -17.54 5.84 -10.95
C ASP A 256 -18.47 6.49 -9.91
N TYR A 257 -18.42 6.04 -8.64
CA TYR A 257 -19.20 6.66 -7.57
C TYR A 257 -18.82 8.12 -7.31
N LYS A 258 -17.54 8.48 -7.43
CA LYS A 258 -17.09 9.89 -7.37
C LYS A 258 -17.65 10.69 -8.55
N GLY A 259 -17.66 10.12 -9.76
CA GLY A 259 -18.25 10.72 -10.94
C GLY A 259 -19.75 10.98 -10.76
N LEU A 260 -20.51 9.96 -10.34
CA LEU A 260 -21.94 10.06 -10.07
C LEU A 260 -22.25 11.10 -8.99
N LYS A 261 -21.46 11.14 -7.92
CA LYS A 261 -21.60 12.16 -6.87
C LYS A 261 -21.39 13.57 -7.41
N LYS A 262 -20.43 13.76 -8.32
CA LYS A 262 -20.20 15.06 -8.96
C LYS A 262 -21.32 15.44 -9.92
N VAL A 263 -21.81 14.51 -10.74
CA VAL A 263 -22.99 14.71 -11.61
C VAL A 263 -24.19 15.12 -10.77
N LYS A 264 -24.44 14.41 -9.67
CA LYS A 264 -25.55 14.70 -8.78
C LYS A 264 -25.39 16.06 -8.14
N ALA A 265 -24.23 16.40 -7.60
CA ALA A 265 -23.98 17.73 -7.04
C ALA A 265 -24.15 18.84 -8.09
N GLU A 266 -23.75 18.61 -9.35
CA GLU A 266 -24.03 19.53 -10.45
C GLU A 266 -25.54 19.62 -10.73
N ASN A 267 -26.26 18.50 -10.76
CA ASN A 267 -27.71 18.45 -11.00
C ASN A 267 -28.54 19.07 -9.87
N ASP A 268 -28.15 18.84 -8.61
CA ASP A 268 -28.79 19.42 -7.43
C ASP A 268 -28.58 20.96 -7.39
N ASN A 269 -27.47 21.44 -7.96
CA ASN A 269 -27.25 22.88 -8.15
C ASN A 269 -28.11 23.49 -9.27
N TYR A 270 -28.72 22.67 -10.13
CA TYR A 270 -29.67 23.15 -11.13
C TYR A 270 -31.06 23.30 -10.51
N LYS A 271 -31.55 24.54 -10.45
CA LYS A 271 -32.92 24.84 -10.01
C LYS A 271 -33.72 25.38 -11.18
N VAL A 272 -35.01 25.05 -11.23
CA VAL A 272 -35.92 25.61 -12.23
C VAL A 272 -36.96 26.46 -11.51
N LEU A 273 -37.09 27.73 -11.91
CA LEU A 273 -38.07 28.65 -11.39
C LEU A 273 -39.30 28.69 -12.31
N ALA A 274 -40.47 28.41 -11.75
CA ALA A 274 -41.74 28.58 -12.44
C ALA A 274 -42.35 29.94 -12.08
N LEU A 275 -42.67 30.75 -13.09
CA LEU A 275 -43.43 31.99 -12.94
C LEU A 275 -44.91 31.72 -13.20
N GLU A 276 -45.73 31.84 -12.17
CA GLU A 276 -47.19 31.70 -12.26
C GLU A 276 -47.80 32.98 -12.86
N ILE A 277 -48.53 32.84 -13.97
CA ILE A 277 -49.35 33.93 -14.51
C ILE A 277 -50.69 33.92 -13.75
N PRO A 278 -51.08 35.03 -13.11
CA PRO A 278 -52.36 35.10 -12.41
C PRO A 278 -53.53 35.12 -13.42
N ILE A 279 -54.53 34.27 -13.19
CA ILE A 279 -55.77 34.17 -14.00
C ILE A 279 -56.98 34.57 -13.13
N ASN A 280 -57.97 35.24 -13.72
CA ASN A 280 -59.27 35.51 -13.09
C ASN A 280 -60.18 34.27 -13.02
N THR A 281 -61.22 34.33 -12.18
CA THR A 281 -62.24 33.25 -12.03
C THR A 281 -62.99 32.87 -13.31
N GLU A 282 -62.88 33.68 -14.37
CA GLU A 282 -63.50 33.45 -15.69
C GLU A 282 -62.52 32.85 -16.73
N GLY A 283 -61.25 32.66 -16.38
CA GLY A 283 -60.24 32.06 -17.26
C GLY A 283 -59.37 33.05 -18.04
N ASP A 284 -59.59 34.36 -17.88
CA ASP A 284 -58.83 35.42 -18.55
C ASP A 284 -57.55 35.81 -17.79
N TYR A 285 -56.47 36.08 -18.53
CA TYR A 285 -55.18 36.54 -18.00
C TYR A 285 -55.30 37.95 -17.41
N LEU A 286 -54.77 38.14 -16.20
CA LEU A 286 -54.79 39.43 -15.50
C LEU A 286 -53.75 40.44 -16.02
N ILE A 287 -52.78 39.98 -16.82
CA ILE A 287 -51.64 40.75 -17.31
C ILE A 287 -51.57 40.60 -18.83
N SER A 288 -51.21 41.68 -19.55
CA SER A 288 -51.01 41.64 -21.00
C SER A 288 -49.85 40.69 -21.36
N TYR A 289 -49.95 40.04 -22.52
CA TYR A 289 -48.93 39.13 -23.02
C TYR A 289 -47.56 39.82 -23.15
N ASP A 290 -47.53 41.07 -23.62
CA ASP A 290 -46.30 41.83 -23.81
C ASP A 290 -45.58 42.12 -22.48
N ASP A 291 -46.34 42.41 -21.41
CA ASP A 291 -45.77 42.63 -20.08
C ASP A 291 -45.18 41.32 -19.50
N ILE A 292 -45.83 40.18 -19.74
CA ILE A 292 -45.37 38.86 -19.27
C ILE A 292 -44.02 38.50 -19.92
N VAL A 293 -43.85 38.78 -21.21
CA VAL A 293 -42.59 38.55 -21.93
C VAL A 293 -41.48 39.46 -21.40
N ASP A 294 -41.77 40.75 -21.21
CA ASP A 294 -40.81 41.72 -20.68
C ASP A 294 -40.31 41.35 -19.26
N TYR A 295 -41.21 40.85 -18.39
CA TYR A 295 -40.83 40.37 -17.06
C TYR A 295 -39.97 39.11 -17.13
N TYR A 296 -40.27 38.20 -18.05
CA TYR A 296 -39.49 36.97 -18.23
C TYR A 296 -38.09 37.24 -18.77
N GLU A 297 -37.95 38.10 -19.77
CA GLU A 297 -36.64 38.45 -20.33
C GLU A 297 -35.75 39.15 -19.30
N ARG A 298 -36.31 40.05 -18.48
CA ARG A 298 -35.59 40.69 -17.37
C ARG A 298 -35.18 39.69 -16.29
N LEU A 299 -36.00 38.69 -16.02
CA LEU A 299 -35.71 37.66 -15.03
C LEU A 299 -34.61 36.72 -15.55
N VAL A 300 -34.71 36.24 -16.79
CA VAL A 300 -33.66 35.42 -17.43
C VAL A 300 -32.32 36.16 -17.49
N ALA A 301 -32.33 37.49 -17.68
CA ALA A 301 -31.11 38.29 -17.69
C ALA A 301 -30.40 38.43 -16.32
N VAL A 302 -31.13 38.22 -15.21
CA VAL A 302 -30.59 38.35 -13.84
C VAL A 302 -30.27 36.99 -13.22
N LEU A 303 -30.76 35.89 -13.82
CA LEU A 303 -30.52 34.55 -13.29
C LEU A 303 -29.09 34.04 -13.57
N PRO A 304 -28.45 33.36 -12.60
CA PRO A 304 -27.20 32.64 -12.82
C PRO A 304 -27.34 31.51 -13.85
N GLU A 305 -26.24 31.12 -14.50
CA GLU A 305 -26.21 30.02 -15.50
C GLU A 305 -26.74 28.66 -14.99
N ASN A 306 -26.85 28.49 -13.68
CA ASN A 306 -27.32 27.26 -13.03
C ASN A 306 -28.83 27.28 -12.71
N ILE A 307 -29.57 28.34 -13.04
CA ILE A 307 -31.01 28.44 -12.77
C ILE A 307 -31.79 28.62 -14.08
N GLY A 308 -32.65 27.65 -14.41
CA GLY A 308 -33.59 27.76 -15.52
C GLY A 308 -34.87 28.47 -15.08
N ALA A 309 -35.55 29.18 -15.99
CA ALA A 309 -36.87 29.74 -15.71
C ALA A 309 -37.85 29.45 -16.85
N PHE A 310 -39.11 29.20 -16.51
CA PHE A 310 -40.21 29.09 -17.46
C PHE A 310 -41.48 29.74 -16.91
N ILE A 311 -42.39 30.11 -17.80
CA ILE A 311 -43.66 30.75 -17.46
C ILE A 311 -44.79 29.73 -17.63
N THR A 312 -45.75 29.73 -16.71
CA THR A 312 -46.92 28.84 -16.75
C THR A 312 -48.17 29.54 -16.22
N PRO A 313 -49.34 29.35 -16.86
CA PRO A 313 -50.62 29.91 -16.40
C PRO A 313 -51.23 29.13 -15.23
N THR A 314 -50.69 27.96 -14.90
CA THR A 314 -51.12 27.13 -13.77
C THR A 314 -50.05 27.06 -12.70
N LYS A 315 -50.44 26.89 -11.43
CA LYS A 315 -49.51 26.54 -10.34
C LYS A 315 -48.79 25.26 -10.70
N VAL A 316 -47.48 25.36 -10.86
CA VAL A 316 -46.60 24.21 -10.99
C VAL A 316 -45.85 24.06 -9.67
N GLU A 317 -45.87 22.86 -9.11
CA GLU A 317 -45.12 22.54 -7.90
C GLU A 317 -43.61 22.54 -8.20
N ASP A 318 -42.80 23.00 -7.25
CA ASP A 318 -41.34 22.97 -7.35
C ASP A 318 -40.86 21.51 -7.48
N PHE A 319 -40.26 21.18 -8.63
CA PHE A 319 -39.53 19.92 -8.80
C PHE A 319 -38.09 20.10 -8.34
N SER A 320 -37.89 19.98 -7.03
CA SER A 320 -36.55 19.85 -6.45
C SER A 320 -36.06 18.41 -6.60
N PHE A 321 -34.86 18.23 -7.17
CA PHE A 321 -34.16 16.94 -7.17
C PHE A 321 -33.39 16.68 -5.85
N GLU A 322 -33.50 17.55 -4.84
CA GLU A 322 -32.84 17.37 -3.55
C GLU A 322 -33.39 16.13 -2.83
N ASN A 323 -32.72 15.00 -3.02
CA ASN A 323 -32.83 13.88 -2.09
C ASN A 323 -32.11 14.28 -0.80
N THR A 324 -32.88 14.64 0.24
CA THR A 324 -32.46 15.05 1.58
C THR A 324 -31.79 13.93 2.41
N GLY A 325 -31.19 12.94 1.76
CA GLY A 325 -30.61 11.76 2.39
C GLY A 325 -29.08 11.79 2.40
N THR A 326 -28.49 11.61 3.58
CA THR A 326 -27.05 11.41 3.86
C THR A 326 -26.41 10.20 3.15
N ASN A 327 -27.17 9.46 2.33
CA ASN A 327 -26.80 8.17 1.77
C ASN A 327 -25.63 8.23 0.76
N ASP A 328 -25.42 9.35 0.07
CA ASP A 328 -24.40 9.42 -0.99
C ASP A 328 -22.97 9.64 -0.48
N ILE A 329 -22.79 10.16 0.73
CA ILE A 329 -21.48 10.19 1.38
C ILE A 329 -21.04 8.77 1.72
N ASN A 330 -22.00 7.89 2.04
CA ASN A 330 -21.72 6.50 2.39
C ASN A 330 -21.25 5.71 1.16
N ASN A 331 -21.87 5.86 -0.03
CA ASN A 331 -21.51 5.04 -1.19
C ASN A 331 -20.01 5.07 -1.58
N VAL A 332 -19.38 6.26 -1.58
CA VAL A 332 -17.93 6.38 -1.88
C VAL A 332 -17.08 5.81 -0.74
N ASN A 333 -17.50 6.03 0.51
CA ASN A 333 -16.81 5.50 1.68
C ASN A 333 -16.92 3.97 1.75
N ASP A 334 -18.09 3.42 1.45
CA ASP A 334 -18.39 2.00 1.42
C ASP A 334 -17.62 1.34 0.28
N ALA A 335 -17.60 1.92 -0.93
CA ALA A 335 -16.74 1.44 -2.01
C ALA A 335 -15.25 1.46 -1.62
N THR A 336 -14.81 2.47 -0.87
CA THR A 336 -13.43 2.54 -0.36
C THR A 336 -13.17 1.48 0.72
N LYS A 337 -14.14 1.19 1.59
CA LYS A 337 -14.05 0.11 2.59
C LYS A 337 -13.99 -1.25 1.90
N THR A 338 -14.87 -1.49 0.93
CA THR A 338 -14.88 -2.70 0.09
C THR A 338 -13.53 -2.88 -0.58
N PHE A 339 -12.94 -1.82 -1.17
CA PHE A 339 -11.59 -1.90 -1.74
C PHE A 339 -10.52 -2.39 -0.74
N TRP A 340 -10.51 -1.89 0.49
CA TRP A 340 -9.52 -2.34 1.49
C TRP A 340 -9.79 -3.77 1.95
N ASN A 341 -11.06 -4.13 2.14
CA ASN A 341 -11.47 -5.48 2.50
C ASN A 341 -11.13 -6.49 1.39
N ASP A 342 -11.36 -6.15 0.12
CA ASP A 342 -11.00 -6.97 -1.05
C ASP A 342 -9.48 -7.10 -1.20
N ALA A 343 -8.72 -6.09 -0.77
CA ALA A 343 -7.26 -6.14 -0.68
C ALA A 343 -6.77 -7.03 0.48
N GLY A 344 -7.66 -7.46 1.37
CA GLY A 344 -7.32 -8.20 2.59
C GLY A 344 -6.77 -7.34 3.72
N VAL A 345 -6.79 -6.01 3.60
CA VAL A 345 -6.20 -5.08 4.59
C VAL A 345 -7.30 -4.42 5.41
N SER A 346 -7.07 -4.29 6.71
CA SER A 346 -8.03 -3.61 7.59
C SER A 346 -8.22 -2.14 7.21
N SER A 347 -9.45 -1.77 6.85
CA SER A 347 -9.91 -0.39 6.59
C SER A 347 -9.63 0.57 7.76
N VAL A 348 -9.52 0.04 8.98
CA VAL A 348 -9.24 0.76 10.23
C VAL A 348 -7.88 1.47 10.18
N ILE A 349 -6.86 0.86 9.56
CA ILE A 349 -5.52 1.45 9.37
C ILE A 349 -5.61 2.79 8.59
N PHE A 350 -6.66 2.93 7.78
CA PHE A 350 -6.89 4.07 6.92
C PHE A 350 -7.96 5.03 7.44
N GLY A 351 -8.45 4.83 8.67
CA GLY A 351 -9.37 5.74 9.36
C GLY A 351 -10.84 5.62 8.95
N LEU A 352 -11.25 4.50 8.33
CA LEU A 352 -12.61 4.32 7.82
C LEU A 352 -13.59 3.71 8.84
N ASP A 353 -13.08 3.05 9.89
CA ASP A 353 -13.90 2.34 10.90
C ASP A 353 -13.42 2.61 12.33
N LYS A 354 -14.31 2.39 13.31
CA LYS A 354 -14.00 2.54 14.75
C LYS A 354 -13.13 1.34 15.20
N PRO A 355 -11.91 1.56 15.71
CA PRO A 355 -10.96 0.49 16.00
C PRO A 355 -11.32 -0.30 17.26
N THR A 356 -11.10 -1.62 17.21
CA THR A 356 -10.74 -2.41 18.40
C THR A 356 -9.26 -2.77 18.29
N ALA A 357 -8.42 -2.36 19.25
CA ALA A 357 -6.96 -2.48 19.13
C ALA A 357 -6.48 -3.93 18.92
N ALA A 358 -7.18 -4.91 19.51
CA ALA A 358 -6.83 -6.32 19.40
C ALA A 358 -7.03 -6.89 17.98
N SER A 359 -8.15 -6.59 17.32
CA SER A 359 -8.42 -7.06 15.96
C SER A 359 -7.47 -6.41 14.94
N LEU A 360 -7.12 -5.15 15.17
CA LEU A 360 -6.15 -4.43 14.35
C LEU A 360 -4.75 -5.06 14.44
N SER A 361 -4.29 -5.39 15.65
CA SER A 361 -3.00 -6.05 15.84
C SER A 361 -2.96 -7.43 15.18
N ALA A 362 -4.03 -8.21 15.28
CA ALA A 362 -4.13 -9.52 14.62
C ALA A 362 -4.10 -9.40 13.08
N ALA A 363 -4.80 -8.42 12.51
CA ALA A 363 -4.78 -8.15 11.07
C ALA A 363 -3.38 -7.77 10.58
N ILE A 364 -2.69 -6.88 11.31
CA ILE A 364 -1.31 -6.50 10.97
C ILE A 364 -0.39 -7.72 11.00
N LYS A 365 -0.49 -8.61 12.00
CA LYS A 365 0.34 -9.84 12.06
C LYS A 365 0.09 -10.77 10.86
N ALA A 366 -1.14 -10.84 10.36
CA ALA A 366 -1.45 -11.57 9.13
C ALA A 366 -0.78 -10.92 7.91
N ASP A 367 -0.87 -9.59 7.78
CA ASP A 367 -0.22 -8.83 6.71
C ASP A 367 1.32 -8.99 6.74
N GLU A 368 1.92 -8.99 7.94
CA GLU A 368 3.37 -9.19 8.13
C GLU A 368 3.83 -10.56 7.62
N SER A 369 3.04 -11.62 7.82
CA SER A 369 3.39 -12.98 7.39
C SER A 369 3.61 -13.10 5.87
N MET A 370 2.79 -12.39 5.09
CA MET A 370 2.90 -12.32 3.63
C MET A 370 4.24 -11.70 3.21
N VAL A 371 4.68 -10.68 3.94
CA VAL A 371 5.92 -9.95 3.65
C VAL A 371 7.15 -10.72 4.13
N PHE A 372 7.05 -11.46 5.23
CA PHE A 372 8.11 -12.34 5.71
C PHE A 372 8.43 -13.46 4.72
N ALA A 373 7.42 -14.05 4.06
CA ALA A 373 7.64 -15.06 3.03
C ALA A 373 8.54 -14.53 1.89
N LEU A 374 8.29 -13.31 1.43
CA LEU A 374 9.11 -12.64 0.42
C LEU A 374 10.53 -12.34 0.95
N ALA A 375 10.66 -11.99 2.23
CA ALA A 375 11.95 -11.74 2.85
C ALA A 375 12.82 -13.01 2.93
N ARG A 376 12.21 -14.19 3.10
CA ARG A 376 12.94 -15.47 3.05
C ARG A 376 13.49 -15.76 1.65
N GLN A 377 12.84 -15.31 0.58
CA GLN A 377 13.43 -15.37 -0.76
C GLN A 377 14.65 -14.45 -0.91
N CYS A 378 14.62 -13.25 -0.33
CA CYS A 378 15.80 -12.36 -0.29
C CYS A 378 16.96 -13.03 0.44
N GLU A 379 16.69 -13.60 1.61
CA GLU A 379 17.69 -14.29 2.43
C GLU A 379 18.36 -15.43 1.66
N ARG A 380 17.57 -16.30 1.01
CA ARG A 380 18.07 -17.38 0.14
C ARG A 380 18.96 -16.84 -0.99
N ASN A 381 18.51 -15.78 -1.67
CA ASN A 381 19.29 -15.17 -2.76
C ASN A 381 20.62 -14.58 -2.27
N ILE A 382 20.62 -13.86 -1.14
CA ILE A 382 21.85 -13.27 -0.58
C ILE A 382 22.81 -14.38 -0.14
N ASN A 383 22.30 -15.41 0.54
CA ASN A 383 23.12 -16.57 0.94
C ASN A 383 23.73 -17.30 -0.26
N ARG A 384 23.00 -17.45 -1.37
CA ARG A 384 23.55 -17.99 -2.63
C ARG A 384 24.68 -17.11 -3.16
N LEU A 385 24.49 -15.80 -3.18
CA LEU A 385 25.52 -14.86 -3.65
C LEU A 385 26.77 -14.86 -2.75
N LEU A 386 26.60 -14.94 -1.42
CA LEU A 386 27.70 -15.06 -0.46
C LEU A 386 28.54 -16.32 -0.74
N LYS A 387 27.90 -17.48 -0.99
CA LYS A 387 28.62 -18.72 -1.35
C LYS A 387 29.40 -18.60 -2.65
N LEU A 388 28.85 -17.89 -3.64
CA LEU A 388 29.48 -17.73 -4.96
C LEU A 388 30.68 -16.76 -4.91
N TRP A 389 30.55 -15.65 -4.17
CA TRP A 389 31.61 -14.64 -4.08
C TRP A 389 32.72 -15.02 -3.09
N LEU A 390 32.36 -15.69 -1.98
CA LEU A 390 33.29 -16.16 -0.96
C LEU A 390 33.39 -17.68 -1.08
N LYS A 391 34.35 -18.15 -1.89
CA LYS A 391 34.70 -19.57 -1.97
C LYS A 391 35.06 -20.03 -0.55
N HIS A 392 34.22 -20.87 0.06
CA HIS A 392 34.28 -21.32 1.47
C HIS A 392 33.63 -20.41 2.53
N CYS A 393 32.48 -19.79 2.22
CA CYS A 393 31.69 -19.08 3.24
C CYS A 393 31.13 -20.04 4.31
N VAL A 394 31.56 -19.86 5.57
CA VAL A 394 31.05 -20.56 6.77
C VAL A 394 30.01 -19.74 7.53
N PHE A 395 29.50 -18.67 6.92
CA PHE A 395 28.49 -17.79 7.50
C PHE A 395 27.29 -17.68 6.57
N GLN A 396 26.14 -17.39 7.17
CA GLN A 396 24.89 -17.11 6.46
C GLN A 396 24.25 -15.85 7.06
N ILE A 397 23.56 -15.09 6.22
CA ILE A 397 22.67 -14.03 6.66
C ILE A 397 21.34 -14.64 7.12
N GLN A 398 20.82 -14.13 8.22
CA GLN A 398 19.46 -14.39 8.69
C GLN A 398 18.74 -13.05 8.76
N ILE A 399 17.70 -12.88 7.94
CA ILE A 399 16.83 -11.70 8.05
C ILE A 399 15.86 -11.96 9.19
N LEU A 400 15.76 -11.00 10.11
CA LEU A 400 14.86 -11.06 11.24
C LEU A 400 13.46 -10.64 10.79
N ASP A 401 12.43 -11.27 11.35
CA ASP A 401 11.02 -10.97 11.07
C ASP A 401 10.61 -9.67 11.79
N ILE A 402 11.20 -8.56 11.36
CA ILE A 402 11.03 -7.24 11.97
C ILE A 402 10.47 -6.25 10.96
N THR A 403 9.34 -5.68 11.35
CA THR A 403 8.62 -4.63 10.65
C THR A 403 8.61 -3.35 11.48
N VAL A 404 8.12 -2.27 10.89
CA VAL A 404 7.88 -1.01 11.61
C VAL A 404 6.86 -1.19 12.76
N PHE A 405 5.98 -2.19 12.69
CA PHE A 405 4.91 -2.38 13.68
C PHE A 405 5.34 -3.26 14.86
N ASN A 406 6.15 -4.29 14.61
CA ASN A 406 6.55 -5.26 15.65
C ASN A 406 7.93 -4.99 16.27
N GLN A 407 8.64 -3.94 15.83
CA GLN A 407 10.03 -3.66 16.24
C GLN A 407 10.24 -3.67 17.76
N SER A 408 9.36 -3.00 18.51
CA SER A 408 9.44 -2.93 19.97
C SER A 408 9.15 -4.28 20.64
N GLU A 409 8.17 -5.04 20.12
CA GLU A 409 7.84 -6.38 20.61
C GLU A 409 9.04 -7.32 20.43
N MET A 410 9.64 -7.31 19.25
CA MET A 410 10.80 -8.14 18.92
C MET A 410 12.05 -7.77 19.71
N PHE A 411 12.33 -6.47 19.89
CA PHE A 411 13.43 -6.01 20.73
C PHE A 411 13.29 -6.53 22.17
N ASN A 412 12.11 -6.39 22.78
CA ASN A 412 11.85 -6.86 24.14
C ASN A 412 11.96 -8.39 24.26
N MET A 413 11.51 -9.13 23.23
CA MET A 413 11.65 -10.58 23.18
C MET A 413 13.13 -11.00 23.17
N TYR A 414 13.94 -10.40 22.30
CA TYR A 414 15.37 -10.71 22.22
C TYR A 414 16.13 -10.25 23.48
N LEU A 415 15.75 -9.13 24.09
CA LEU A 415 16.36 -8.68 25.34
C LEU A 415 16.10 -9.66 26.49
N LYS A 416 14.85 -10.12 26.64
CA LYS A 416 14.50 -11.14 27.65
C LYS A 416 15.23 -12.46 27.39
N ALA A 417 15.33 -12.87 26.13
CA ALA A 417 16.10 -14.06 25.76
C ALA A 417 17.59 -13.88 26.11
N ALA A 418 18.17 -12.71 25.87
CA ALA A 418 19.55 -12.41 26.25
C ALA A 418 19.76 -12.40 27.77
N GLN A 419 18.81 -11.87 28.53
CA GLN A 419 18.81 -11.95 30.01
C GLN A 419 18.74 -13.41 30.50
N ALA A 420 18.02 -14.27 29.79
CA ALA A 420 18.00 -15.72 30.01
C ALA A 420 19.23 -16.45 29.44
N SER A 421 20.29 -15.74 29.06
CA SER A 421 21.53 -16.28 28.49
C SER A 421 21.41 -16.95 27.11
N CYS A 422 20.34 -16.71 26.36
CA CYS A 422 20.25 -17.11 24.96
C CYS A 422 21.11 -16.18 24.07
N PRO A 423 21.79 -16.69 23.02
CA PRO A 423 22.69 -15.91 22.16
C PRO A 423 21.95 -14.98 21.19
N THR A 424 21.25 -13.98 21.74
CA THR A 424 20.32 -13.09 21.00
C THR A 424 20.73 -11.62 21.09
N VAL A 425 21.90 -11.31 21.66
CA VAL A 425 22.42 -9.93 21.80
C VAL A 425 22.58 -9.24 20.44
N THR A 426 23.10 -9.93 19.43
CA THR A 426 23.21 -9.37 18.07
C THR A 426 21.83 -9.15 17.44
N MET A 427 20.85 -9.99 17.78
CA MET A 427 19.47 -9.87 17.29
C MET A 427 18.75 -8.69 17.93
N SER A 428 18.96 -8.44 19.23
CA SER A 428 18.38 -7.25 19.90
C SER A 428 18.97 -5.95 19.35
N CYS A 429 20.28 -5.89 19.10
CA CYS A 429 20.89 -4.74 18.43
C CYS A 429 20.37 -4.55 16.99
N ALA A 430 20.21 -5.64 16.23
CA ALA A 430 19.60 -5.57 14.91
C ALA A 430 18.14 -5.10 14.95
N ALA A 431 17.39 -5.45 15.99
CA ALA A 431 16.02 -4.96 16.21
C ALA A 431 15.98 -3.45 16.51
N MET A 432 17.02 -2.88 17.15
CA MET A 432 17.18 -1.43 17.28
C MET A 432 17.55 -0.73 15.96
N GLY A 433 17.83 -1.49 14.90
CA GLY A 433 18.14 -0.98 13.58
C GLY A 433 19.64 -0.78 13.31
N MET A 434 20.52 -1.25 14.20
CA MET A 434 21.96 -1.24 13.98
C MET A 434 22.36 -2.44 13.11
N THR A 435 23.23 -2.23 12.12
CA THR A 435 23.82 -3.37 11.40
C THR A 435 24.83 -4.09 12.30
N PRO A 436 25.14 -5.39 12.07
CA PRO A 436 26.11 -6.09 12.88
C PRO A 436 27.50 -5.43 12.88
N THR A 437 27.89 -4.78 11.77
CA THR A 437 29.12 -3.98 11.68
C THR A 437 29.05 -2.77 12.60
N GLN A 438 27.98 -1.98 12.51
CA GLN A 438 27.77 -0.79 13.36
C GLN A 438 27.73 -1.15 14.84
N MET A 439 27.13 -2.28 15.20
CA MET A 439 27.10 -2.77 16.58
C MET A 439 28.52 -2.97 17.14
N ILE A 440 29.39 -3.65 16.38
CA ILE A 440 30.76 -3.95 16.80
C ILE A 440 31.57 -2.65 16.90
N ASP A 441 31.47 -1.80 15.88
CA ASP A 441 32.21 -0.53 15.81
C ASP A 441 31.78 0.44 16.91
N LEU A 442 30.47 0.54 17.19
CA LEU A 442 29.95 1.36 18.29
C LEU A 442 30.35 0.79 19.64
N CYS A 443 30.30 -0.53 19.83
CA CYS A 443 30.73 -1.15 21.09
C CYS A 443 32.22 -0.85 21.38
N TYR A 444 33.08 -0.92 20.36
CA TYR A 444 34.49 -0.55 20.46
C TYR A 444 34.66 0.95 20.79
N LEU A 445 33.95 1.82 20.07
CA LEU A 445 34.00 3.27 20.29
C LEU A 445 33.54 3.66 21.70
N GLU A 446 32.40 3.15 22.15
CA GLU A 446 31.81 3.52 23.44
C GLU A 446 32.59 2.95 24.63
N THR A 447 33.13 1.74 24.51
CA THR A 447 33.80 1.04 25.61
C THR A 447 35.29 1.38 25.67
N GLU A 448 36.03 1.25 24.57
CA GLU A 448 37.49 1.38 24.59
C GLU A 448 37.98 2.81 24.32
N VAL A 449 37.29 3.55 23.45
CA VAL A 449 37.75 4.90 23.05
C VAL A 449 37.15 5.98 23.94
N LEU A 450 35.84 5.93 24.16
CA LEU A 450 35.11 6.96 24.91
C LEU A 450 34.96 6.64 26.39
N ASP A 451 35.06 5.35 26.77
CA ASP A 451 34.87 4.86 28.14
C ASP A 451 33.56 5.33 28.77
N LEU A 452 32.49 5.34 27.96
CA LEU A 452 31.16 5.80 28.38
C LEU A 452 30.58 4.97 29.54
N PRO A 453 30.72 3.63 29.60
CA PRO A 453 30.17 2.86 30.72
C PRO A 453 30.71 3.30 32.10
N ASN A 454 31.97 3.73 32.17
CA ASN A 454 32.56 4.22 33.42
C ASN A 454 32.22 5.69 33.69
N LYS A 455 32.06 6.51 32.66
CA LYS A 455 31.69 7.93 32.77
C LYS A 455 30.20 8.15 33.03
N PHE A 456 29.35 7.28 32.50
CA PHE A 456 27.89 7.31 32.62
C PHE A 456 27.41 6.05 33.35
N LYS A 457 27.76 5.91 34.63
CA LYS A 457 27.20 4.84 35.45
C LYS A 457 25.71 5.09 35.64
N PRO A 458 24.82 4.19 35.18
CA PRO A 458 23.39 4.34 35.39
C PRO A 458 23.12 4.33 36.90
N LEU A 459 22.18 5.16 37.35
CA LEU A 459 21.70 5.11 38.72
C LEU A 459 21.19 3.69 38.98
N SER A 460 21.81 2.99 39.93
CA SER A 460 21.43 1.63 40.32
C SER A 460 19.97 1.66 40.78
N THR A 461 19.09 1.02 40.03
CA THR A 461 17.68 0.91 40.41
C THR A 461 17.55 -0.15 41.50
N SER A 462 16.63 0.06 42.45
CA SER A 462 16.43 -0.81 43.63
C SER A 462 16.14 -2.28 43.31
N TYR A 463 15.89 -2.62 42.04
CA TYR A 463 15.65 -3.98 41.57
C TYR A 463 16.91 -4.85 41.47
N THR A 464 18.12 -4.27 41.48
CA THR A 464 19.39 -5.01 41.37
C THR A 464 20.26 -4.91 42.62
N MET A 465 19.73 -4.39 43.73
CA MET A 465 20.39 -4.41 45.03
C MET A 465 19.90 -5.60 45.85
N SER A 466 20.17 -6.82 45.39
CA SER A 466 20.33 -7.94 46.32
C SER A 466 21.82 -8.00 46.65
N GLY A 467 22.24 -7.11 47.54
CA GLY A 467 23.57 -7.13 48.14
C GLY A 467 23.60 -8.14 49.27
N ASP A 468 24.60 -9.01 49.24
CA ASP A 468 25.10 -9.81 50.36
C ASP A 468 25.57 -8.88 51.50
N ASP A 469 24.63 -8.28 52.23
CA ASP A 469 24.89 -7.75 53.56
C ASP A 469 24.26 -8.70 54.58
N GLU A 470 25.08 -9.27 55.47
CA GLU A 470 24.69 -9.75 56.80
C GLU A 470 24.20 -8.57 57.67
N GLY A 471 23.27 -7.79 57.14
CA GLY A 471 22.61 -6.66 57.77
C GLY A 471 21.12 -6.86 57.62
N GLY A 472 20.53 -7.56 58.58
CA GLY A 472 19.08 -7.70 58.67
C GLY A 472 18.40 -6.32 58.65
N ALA A 473 17.18 -6.27 58.14
CA ALA A 473 16.34 -5.08 58.23
C ALA A 473 16.35 -4.54 59.68
N PRO A 474 16.50 -3.21 59.90
CA PRO A 474 16.52 -2.65 61.25
C PRO A 474 15.25 -3.08 61.98
N THR A 475 15.41 -3.72 63.13
CA THR A 475 14.30 -4.18 63.95
C THR A 475 13.47 -2.96 64.38
N GLN A 476 12.15 -3.13 64.52
CA GLN A 476 11.25 -2.06 64.95
C GLN A 476 11.64 -1.44 66.32
N GLU A 477 12.47 -2.13 67.13
CA GLU A 477 13.08 -1.59 68.34
C GLU A 477 14.04 -0.41 68.08
N GLU A 478 14.75 -0.39 66.94
CA GLU A 478 15.66 0.71 66.59
C GLU A 478 14.92 1.97 66.08
N LYS A 479 13.63 1.85 65.77
CA LYS A 479 12.78 2.97 65.30
C LYS A 479 11.91 3.60 66.39
N GLY A 480 11.90 3.06 67.62
CA GLY A 480 11.19 3.65 68.75
C GLY A 480 9.67 3.78 68.55
N GLU A 481 9.07 2.90 67.74
CA GLU A 481 7.63 2.83 67.52
C GLU A 481 7.06 1.65 68.31
N GLU A 482 6.00 1.88 69.10
CA GLU A 482 5.29 0.82 69.83
C GLU A 482 4.71 -0.19 68.84
N LEU A 483 4.97 -1.49 69.09
CA LEU A 483 4.38 -2.57 68.32
C LEU A 483 2.85 -2.50 68.42
N SER A 484 2.16 -2.57 67.28
CA SER A 484 0.70 -2.73 67.26
C SER A 484 0.28 -4.05 67.93
N ASP A 485 -0.88 -4.11 68.59
CA ASP A 485 -1.41 -5.26 69.33
C ASP A 485 -1.30 -6.64 68.63
N SER A 486 -1.32 -6.68 67.29
CA SER A 486 -1.12 -7.91 66.50
C SER A 486 0.33 -8.43 66.51
N GLY A 487 1.31 -7.56 66.74
CA GLY A 487 2.73 -7.89 66.89
C GLY A 487 3.07 -8.45 68.27
N GLU A 488 2.41 -7.98 69.34
CA GLU A 488 2.57 -8.55 70.68
C GLU A 488 1.98 -9.97 70.79
N GLN A 489 0.84 -10.23 70.15
CA GLN A 489 0.22 -11.57 70.12
C GLN A 489 1.09 -12.61 69.40
N THR A 490 1.85 -12.20 68.38
CA THR A 490 2.77 -13.12 67.67
C THR A 490 3.96 -13.49 68.56
N ARG A 491 4.47 -12.52 69.35
CA ARG A 491 5.58 -12.73 70.29
C ARG A 491 5.19 -13.56 71.52
N GLU A 492 3.97 -13.42 72.03
CA GLU A 492 3.47 -14.24 73.14
C GLU A 492 3.12 -15.67 72.70
N SER A 493 2.75 -15.88 71.43
CA SER A 493 2.45 -17.23 70.89
C SER A 493 3.69 -18.11 70.69
N GLU A 494 4.86 -17.52 70.43
CA GLU A 494 6.14 -18.24 70.29
C GLU A 494 6.78 -18.60 71.64
N ALA A 495 6.42 -17.93 72.74
CA ALA A 495 6.97 -18.19 74.07
C ALA A 495 6.27 -19.35 74.83
N HIS A 496 5.15 -19.88 74.31
CA HIS A 496 4.32 -20.88 74.99
C HIS A 496 4.42 -22.30 74.41
N VAL A 497 5.35 -22.57 73.47
CA VAL A 497 5.59 -23.89 72.89
C VAL A 497 7.01 -24.37 73.22
N GLU A 498 7.32 -24.51 74.50
CA GLU A 498 8.52 -25.25 74.95
C GLU A 498 8.37 -25.72 76.41
N TYR A 499 7.37 -26.58 76.66
CA TYR A 499 7.36 -27.52 77.80
C TYR A 499 6.47 -28.73 77.48
N GLU A 500 7.06 -29.77 76.88
CA GLU A 500 6.83 -31.20 77.18
C GLU A 500 7.92 -32.08 76.58
#